data_AF-A0A0R1N4R5-F1
#
_entry.id   AF-A0A0R1N4R5-F1
#
_cell.length_a   1.000
_cell.length_b   1.000
_cell.length_c   1.000
_cell.angle_alpha   90.00
_cell.angle_beta   90.00
_cell.angle_gamma   90.00
#
_symmetry.space_group_name_H-M   'P 1'
#
loop_
_entity.id
_entity.type
_entity.pdbx_description
1 polymer ?
#
loop_
_entity_poly.entity_id
_entity_poly.type
_entity_poly.pdbx_seq_one_letter_code
_entity_poly.pdbx_strand_id
1 'polypeptide(L)'
;MKLAGLSRQEISADLGVSEEKLERILNLHQRSLEDAWILRNYLLTKVEEAGEKPVPFTALKGDPADHWFLDADTIHHGKMTPGDN
;
A
#
# COMPACT_ATOMS: atom_id res chain seq x y z
N MET A 1 -11.10 -3.79 -11.56
CA MET A 1 -9.66 -3.73 -11.88
C MET A 1 -8.93 -4.63 -10.89
N LYS A 2 -7.99 -5.45 -11.35
CA LYS A 2 -7.12 -6.27 -10.49
C LYS A 2 -5.84 -5.49 -10.24
N LEU A 3 -5.39 -5.45 -9.00
CA LEU A 3 -4.10 -4.88 -8.61
C LEU A 3 -3.22 -6.07 -8.27
N ALA A 4 -2.07 -6.23 -8.93
CA ALA A 4 -1.16 -7.34 -8.60
C ALA A 4 -1.79 -8.74 -8.75
N GLY A 5 -2.79 -8.92 -9.61
CA GLY A 5 -3.56 -10.16 -9.71
C GLY A 5 -4.62 -10.36 -8.60
N LEU A 6 -4.58 -9.53 -7.55
CA LEU A 6 -5.50 -9.54 -6.41
C LEU A 6 -6.73 -8.65 -6.63
N SER A 7 -7.83 -9.04 -6.00
CA SER A 7 -9.06 -8.25 -5.93
C SER A 7 -8.97 -7.21 -4.82
N ARG A 8 -9.66 -6.07 -4.98
CA ARG A 8 -9.71 -5.02 -3.95
C ARG A 8 -10.16 -5.55 -2.58
N GLN A 9 -11.13 -6.46 -2.56
CA GLN A 9 -11.61 -7.15 -1.36
C GLN A 9 -10.54 -7.98 -0.64
N GLU A 10 -9.69 -8.68 -1.39
CA GLU A 10 -8.62 -9.49 -0.81
C GLU A 10 -7.57 -8.59 -0.16
N ILE A 11 -7.20 -7.52 -0.87
CA ILE A 11 -6.23 -6.53 -0.38
C ILE A 11 -6.78 -5.83 0.87
N SER A 12 -8.04 -5.41 0.84
CA SER A 12 -8.68 -4.73 1.97
C SER A 12 -8.83 -5.65 3.18
N ALA A 13 -9.17 -6.92 2.96
CA ALA A 13 -9.27 -7.92 4.03
C ALA A 13 -7.90 -8.25 4.65
N ASP A 14 -6.85 -8.41 3.84
CA ASP A 14 -5.51 -8.72 4.33
C ASP A 14 -4.90 -7.55 5.12
N LEU A 15 -5.08 -6.33 4.61
CA LEU A 15 -4.61 -5.09 5.25
C LEU A 15 -5.54 -4.61 6.38
N GLY A 16 -6.69 -5.24 6.57
CA GLY A 16 -7.67 -4.89 7.60
C GLY A 16 -8.31 -3.49 7.41
N VAL A 17 -8.47 -3.03 6.17
CA VAL A 17 -9.04 -1.72 5.82
C VAL A 17 -10.33 -1.87 5.02
N SER A 18 -11.13 -0.80 4.92
CA SER A 18 -12.29 -0.75 4.03
C SER A 18 -11.87 -0.58 2.56
N GLU A 19 -12.72 -1.04 1.62
CA GLU A 19 -12.47 -0.83 0.17
C GLU A 19 -12.42 0.66 -0.19
N GLU A 20 -13.22 1.49 0.49
CA GLU A 20 -13.23 2.96 0.31
C GLU A 20 -11.89 3.58 0.74
N LYS A 21 -11.35 3.14 1.88
CA LYS A 21 -10.04 3.58 2.33
C LYS A 21 -8.95 3.12 1.35
N LEU A 22 -8.98 1.87 0.92
CA LEU A 22 -8.05 1.35 -0.09
C LEU A 22 -8.08 2.22 -1.36
N GLU A 23 -9.26 2.61 -1.83
CA GLU A 23 -9.40 3.48 -3.00
C GLU A 23 -8.83 4.89 -2.76
N ARG A 24 -9.01 5.46 -1.56
CA ARG A 24 -8.40 6.75 -1.19
C ARG A 24 -6.88 6.68 -1.18
N ILE A 25 -6.31 5.59 -0.68
CA ILE A 25 -4.86 5.34 -0.67
C ILE A 25 -4.34 5.21 -2.11
N LEU A 26 -5.02 4.43 -2.96
CA LEU A 26 -4.65 4.23 -4.37
C LEU A 26 -4.66 5.53 -5.17
N ASN A 27 -5.61 6.42 -4.88
CA ASN A 27 -5.69 7.74 -5.50
C ASN A 27 -4.77 8.77 -4.83
N LEU A 28 -3.98 8.38 -3.81
CA LEU A 28 -3.16 9.29 -3.01
C LEU A 28 -3.95 10.49 -2.44
N HIS A 29 -5.24 10.28 -2.21
CA HIS A 29 -6.17 11.29 -1.66
C HIS A 29 -6.18 11.27 -0.11
N GLN A 30 -5.43 10.36 0.51
CA GLN A 30 -5.31 10.25 1.95
C GLN A 30 -4.13 11.09 2.48
N ARG A 31 -4.29 11.65 3.69
CA ARG A 31 -3.24 12.42 4.38
C ARG A 31 -2.00 11.59 4.76
N SER A 32 -2.19 10.32 5.13
CA SER A 32 -1.11 9.41 5.50
C SER A 32 -0.41 8.90 4.24
N LEU A 33 0.83 9.35 4.04
CA LEU A 33 1.69 8.89 2.95
C LEU A 33 2.20 7.47 3.23
N GLU A 34 2.35 7.13 4.51
CA GLU A 34 2.78 5.84 5.02
C GLU A 34 1.86 4.70 4.56
N ASP A 35 0.54 4.89 4.62
CA ASP A 35 -0.45 3.89 4.16
C ASP A 35 -0.27 3.56 2.66
N ALA A 36 0.14 4.54 1.84
CA ALA A 36 0.41 4.32 0.42
C ALA A 36 1.70 3.49 0.21
N TRP A 37 2.72 3.70 1.05
CA TRP A 37 3.94 2.89 1.05
C TRP A 37 3.69 1.47 1.58
N ILE A 38 2.87 1.30 2.62
CA ILE A 38 2.46 -0.01 3.13
C ILE A 38 1.75 -0.80 2.04
N LEU A 39 0.76 -0.19 1.38
CA LEU A 39 0.03 -0.82 0.28
C LEU A 39 0.98 -1.21 -0.87
N ARG A 40 1.90 -0.32 -1.25
CA ARG A 40 2.90 -0.61 -2.27
C ARG A 40 3.73 -1.83 -1.92
N ASN A 41 4.30 -1.88 -0.73
CA ASN A 41 5.16 -2.98 -0.29
C ASN A 41 4.37 -4.29 -0.22
N TYR A 42 3.14 -4.25 0.31
CA TYR A 42 2.24 -5.39 0.31
C TYR A 42 1.98 -5.94 -1.10
N LEU A 43 1.62 -5.07 -2.05
CA LEU A 43 1.37 -5.46 -3.43
C LEU A 43 2.62 -6.03 -4.10
N LEU A 44 3.79 -5.43 -3.89
CA LEU A 44 5.05 -5.96 -4.42
C LEU A 44 5.32 -7.38 -3.92
N THR A 45 5.24 -7.60 -2.61
CA THR A 45 5.42 -8.92 -2.00
C THR A 45 4.43 -9.93 -2.59
N LYS A 46 3.14 -9.57 -2.72
CA LYS A 46 2.12 -10.47 -3.27
C LYS A 46 2.35 -10.79 -4.75
N VAL A 47 2.80 -9.84 -5.56
CA VAL A 47 3.18 -10.09 -6.95
C VAL A 47 4.36 -11.05 -7.03
N GLU A 48 5.39 -10.81 -6.20
CA GLU A 48 6.58 -11.66 -6.14
C GLU A 48 6.24 -13.08 -5.67
N GLU A 49 5.39 -13.23 -4.66
CA GLU A 49 4.87 -14.51 -4.18
C GLU A 49 4.04 -15.24 -5.24
N ALA A 50 3.27 -14.52 -6.05
CA ALA A 50 2.53 -15.07 -7.18
C ALA A 50 3.43 -15.46 -8.38
N GLY A 51 4.73 -15.14 -8.32
CA GLY A 51 5.67 -15.35 -9.43
C GLY A 51 5.42 -14.43 -10.63
N GLU A 52 4.60 -13.39 -10.46
CA GLU A 52 4.36 -12.37 -11.47
C GLU A 52 5.42 -11.25 -11.38
N LYS A 53 5.52 -10.42 -12.41
CA LYS A 53 6.44 -9.26 -12.39
C LYS A 53 5.71 -8.03 -11.87
N PRO A 54 6.19 -7.38 -10.80
CA PRO A 54 5.56 -6.18 -10.29
C PRO A 54 5.61 -5.07 -11.34
N VAL A 55 4.45 -4.46 -11.58
CA VAL A 55 4.38 -3.27 -12.44
C VAL A 55 5.01 -2.12 -11.66
N PRO A 56 6.00 -1.42 -12.22
CA PRO A 56 6.68 -0.35 -11.52
C PRO A 56 5.70 0.78 -11.17
N PHE A 57 5.66 1.15 -9.90
CA PHE A 57 4.88 2.29 -9.43
C PHE A 57 5.47 3.59 -9.98
N THR A 58 4.61 4.46 -10.53
CA THR A 58 5.03 5.74 -11.10
C THR A 58 5.06 6.87 -10.07
N ALA A 59 4.19 6.81 -9.06
CA ALA A 59 4.04 7.85 -8.03
C ALA A 59 4.95 7.64 -6.80
N LEU A 60 5.19 6.38 -6.40
CA LEU A 60 6.00 6.04 -5.23
C LEU A 60 7.32 5.40 -5.68
N LYS A 61 8.36 6.23 -5.80
CA LYS A 61 9.71 5.85 -6.26
C LYS A 61 10.72 6.04 -5.14
N GLY A 62 11.71 5.15 -5.07
CA GLY A 62 12.75 5.17 -4.04
C GLY A 62 12.41 4.33 -2.82
N ASP A 63 13.15 4.55 -1.73
CA ASP A 63 12.93 3.90 -0.45
C ASP A 63 12.15 4.84 0.49
N PRO A 64 11.07 4.38 1.14
CA PRO A 64 10.40 5.18 2.17
C PRO A 64 11.35 5.62 3.30
N ALA A 65 12.40 4.84 3.60
CA ALA A 65 13.39 5.18 4.63
C ALA A 65 14.26 6.41 4.28
N ASP A 66 14.35 6.79 3.00
CA ASP A 66 15.07 8.00 2.58
C ASP A 66 14.29 9.29 2.88
N HIS A 67 12.99 9.19 3.16
CA HIS A 67 12.14 10.33 3.42
C HIS A 67 12.05 10.61 4.92
N TRP A 68 12.71 11.69 5.38
CA TRP A 68 12.73 12.10 6.78
C TRP A 68 11.34 12.38 7.41
N PHE A 69 10.32 12.63 6.58
CA PHE A 69 8.95 12.90 7.01
C PHE A 69 8.08 11.64 7.06
N LEU A 70 8.60 10.48 6.64
CA LEU A 70 7.91 9.19 6.72
C LEU A 70 8.34 8.42 7.95
N ASP A 71 7.38 7.76 8.59
CA ASP A 71 7.65 6.81 9.65
C ASP A 71 7.95 5.44 9.03
N ALA A 72 9.23 5.15 8.83
CA ALA A 72 9.69 3.89 8.25
C ALA A 72 9.31 2.67 9.12
N ASP A 73 9.21 2.83 10.43
CA ASP A 73 8.82 1.77 11.36
C ASP A 73 7.35 1.36 11.12
N THR A 74 6.47 2.35 11.01
CA THR A 74 5.06 2.13 10.66
C THR A 74 4.91 1.42 9.31
N ILE A 75 5.72 1.82 8.32
CA ILE A 75 5.73 1.18 6.99
C ILE A 75 6.24 -0.26 7.05
N HIS A 76 7.30 -0.51 7.84
CA HIS A 76 7.91 -1.83 7.99
C HIS A 76 6.99 -2.80 8.73
N HIS A 77 6.27 -2.33 9.75
CA HIS A 77 5.27 -3.11 10.46
C HIS A 77 3.98 -3.36 9.66
N GLY A 78 3.81 -2.71 8.52
CA GLY A 78 2.64 -2.86 7.66
C GLY A 78 1.34 -2.42 8.34
N LYS A 79 1.42 -1.60 9.38
CA LYS A 79 0.27 -1.24 10.20
C LYS A 79 -0.43 -0.03 9.60
N MET A 80 -1.51 -0.27 8.87
CA MET A 80 -2.39 0.78 8.35
C MET A 80 -2.89 1.68 9.49
N THR A 81 -2.92 2.99 9.26
CA THR A 81 -3.58 3.90 10.19
C THR A 81 -5.07 3.56 10.29
N PRO A 82 -5.76 3.80 11.41
CA PRO A 82 -7.20 3.54 11.52
C PRO A 82 -8.08 4.60 10.83
N GLY A 83 -7.52 5.43 9.93
CA GLY A 83 -8.09 6.68 9.43
C GLY A 83 -9.42 6.62 8.65
N ASP A 84 -10.50 6.17 9.28
CA ASP A 84 -11.90 6.36 8.87
C ASP A 84 -12.44 7.76 9.24
N ASN A 85 -11.58 8.75 9.47
CA ASN A 85 -11.98 10.10 9.91
C ASN A 85 -11.79 11.16 8.82
#